data_AF-A0A962QPV2-F1
#
_entry.id   AF-A0A962QPV2-F1
#
_cell.length_a   1.000
_cell.length_b   1.000
_cell.length_c   1.000
_cell.angle_alpha   90.00
_cell.angle_beta   90.00
_cell.angle_gamma   90.00
#
_symmetry.space_group_name_H-M   'P 1'
#
loop_
_entity.id
_entity.type
_entity.pdbx_description
1 polymer ?
#
loop_
_entity_poly.entity_id
_entity_poly.type
_entity_poly.pdbx_seq_one_letter_code
_entity_poly.pdbx_strand_id
1 'polypeptide(L)'
;MPDTWYRTTRLLIATALLLAGCSGDPGTGPVEVKWDRDVCTRCNMVLSDREHSAQVRYTPADGKRSQVRKFDDLGCAVLWLDQQPWHDEPGVEIWVT
;
A
#
# COMPACT_ATOMS: atom_id res chain seq x y z
N MET A 1 -13.82 46.25 -10.23
CA MET A 1 -13.16 45.27 -11.12
C MET A 1 -12.09 44.37 -10.44
N PRO A 2 -11.79 44.40 -9.12
CA PRO A 2 -10.92 43.38 -8.51
C PRO A 2 -11.64 42.10 -8.03
N ASP A 3 -12.96 42.15 -7.86
CA ASP A 3 -13.73 41.13 -7.15
C ASP A 3 -13.88 39.82 -7.95
N THR A 4 -13.85 39.91 -9.28
CA THR A 4 -13.93 38.75 -10.17
C THR A 4 -12.68 37.89 -10.12
N TRP A 5 -11.49 38.50 -9.96
CA TRP A 5 -10.21 37.79 -9.83
C TRP A 5 -10.09 37.04 -8.50
N TYR A 6 -10.58 37.64 -7.41
CA TYR A 6 -10.62 36.95 -6.11
C TYR A 6 -11.60 35.77 -6.11
N ARG A 7 -12.74 35.89 -6.81
CA ARG A 7 -13.73 34.81 -6.91
C ARG A 7 -13.21 33.63 -7.73
N THR A 8 -12.56 33.87 -8.87
CA THR A 8 -11.98 32.79 -9.68
C THR A 8 -10.81 32.12 -8.98
N THR A 9 -9.92 32.89 -8.33
CA THR A 9 -8.80 32.30 -7.58
C THR A 9 -9.27 31.43 -6.42
N ARG A 10 -10.30 31.86 -5.66
CA ARG A 10 -10.89 31.03 -4.59
C ARG A 10 -11.50 29.73 -5.12
N LEU A 11 -12.18 29.79 -6.27
CA LEU A 11 -12.77 28.61 -6.89
C LEU A 11 -11.69 27.62 -7.34
N LEU A 12 -10.62 28.11 -7.97
CA LEU A 12 -9.50 27.28 -8.41
C LEU A 12 -8.77 26.60 -7.23
N ILE A 13 -8.55 27.32 -6.13
CA ILE A 13 -7.95 26.74 -4.91
C ILE A 13 -8.86 25.67 -4.32
N ALA A 14 -10.18 25.92 -4.23
CA ALA A 14 -11.12 24.94 -3.71
C ALA A 14 -11.15 23.66 -4.58
N THR A 15 -11.14 23.80 -5.91
CA THR A 15 -11.08 22.66 -6.82
C THR A 15 -9.75 21.91 -6.73
N ALA A 16 -8.62 22.62 -6.58
CA ALA A 16 -7.32 21.99 -6.41
C ALA A 16 -7.22 21.17 -5.12
N LEU A 17 -7.79 21.66 -4.01
CA LEU A 17 -7.84 20.92 -2.75
C LEU A 17 -8.69 19.64 -2.84
N LEU A 18 -9.74 19.64 -3.66
CA LEU A 18 -10.57 18.44 -3.89
C LEU A 18 -9.83 17.35 -4.70
N LEU A 19 -8.80 17.71 -5.46
CA LEU A 19 -8.01 16.78 -6.28
C LEU A 19 -6.80 16.18 -5.55
N ALA A 20 -6.45 16.68 -4.36
CA ALA A 20 -5.27 16.24 -3.59
C ALA A 20 -5.40 14.80 -3.00
N GLY A 21 -6.57 14.17 -3.09
CA GLY A 21 -6.83 12.83 -2.53
C GLY A 21 -6.42 11.64 -3.40
N CYS A 22 -5.82 11.84 -4.58
CA CYS A 22 -5.57 10.79 -5.56
C CYS A 22 -4.21 10.08 -5.41
N SER A 23 -3.71 9.87 -4.19
CA SER A 23 -2.41 9.25 -3.89
C SER A 23 -2.53 7.82 -3.32
N GLY A 24 -3.32 6.97 -3.96
CA GLY A 24 -3.56 5.58 -3.52
C GLY A 24 -2.48 4.57 -3.92
N ASP A 25 -2.68 3.30 -3.54
CA ASP A 25 -1.87 2.16 -3.98
C ASP A 25 -1.85 2.08 -5.52
N PRO A 26 -0.67 2.06 -6.17
CA PRO A 26 -0.54 1.95 -7.62
C PRO A 26 -1.05 0.61 -8.18
N GLY A 27 -1.32 -0.39 -7.33
CA GLY A 27 -1.86 -1.69 -7.72
C GLY A 27 -0.81 -2.67 -8.24
N THR A 28 0.47 -2.28 -8.22
CA THR A 28 1.62 -3.08 -8.64
C THR A 28 2.83 -2.72 -7.79
N GLY A 29 3.80 -3.62 -7.66
CA GLY A 29 5.02 -3.36 -6.92
C GLY A 29 4.82 -3.27 -5.40
N PRO A 30 5.90 -3.08 -4.63
CA PRO A 30 5.81 -2.85 -3.19
C PRO A 30 5.16 -1.49 -2.92
N VAL A 31 4.56 -1.36 -1.72
CA VAL A 31 4.08 -0.07 -1.22
C VAL A 31 5.03 0.49 -0.19
N GLU A 32 4.89 1.78 0.10
CA GLU A 32 5.63 2.42 1.19
C GLU A 32 5.32 1.73 2.53
N VAL A 33 6.40 1.41 3.26
CA VAL A 33 6.33 0.95 4.64
C VAL A 33 6.41 2.15 5.57
N LYS A 34 5.41 2.29 6.44
CA LYS A 34 5.41 3.24 7.54
C LYS A 34 6.13 2.59 8.71
N TRP A 35 7.45 2.75 8.72
CA TRP A 35 8.31 2.27 9.80
C TRP A 35 7.82 2.71 11.17
N ASP A 36 7.99 1.83 12.16
CA ASP A 36 7.55 2.04 13.54
C ASP A 36 6.02 2.23 13.68
N ARG A 37 5.23 1.85 12.67
CA ARG A 37 3.75 1.95 12.66
C ARG A 37 3.07 0.76 12.00
N ASP A 38 3.58 0.32 10.86
CA ASP A 38 3.07 -0.86 10.17
C ASP A 38 3.41 -2.11 10.98
N VAL A 39 2.48 -3.06 10.99
CA VAL A 39 2.58 -4.28 11.78
C VAL A 39 2.68 -5.49 10.86
N CYS A 40 3.59 -6.41 11.20
CA CYS A 40 3.75 -7.67 10.49
C CYS A 40 2.45 -8.47 10.58
N THR A 41 1.96 -8.88 9.41
CA THR A 41 0.68 -9.62 9.30
C THR A 41 0.74 -10.98 10.03
N ARG A 42 1.93 -11.56 10.19
CA ARG A 42 2.10 -12.88 10.83
C ARG A 42 2.36 -12.80 12.34
N CYS A 43 3.41 -12.10 12.77
CA CYS A 43 3.87 -12.13 14.16
C CYS A 43 3.33 -10.97 15.01
N ASN A 44 2.62 -10.01 14.42
CA ASN A 44 2.12 -8.79 15.07
C ASN A 44 3.19 -7.89 15.69
N MET A 45 4.46 -8.05 15.31
CA MET A 45 5.51 -7.07 15.63
C MET A 45 5.46 -5.86 14.70
N VAL A 46 5.87 -4.71 15.20
CA VAL A 46 6.00 -3.48 14.40
C VAL A 46 7.23 -3.61 13.50
N LEU A 47 7.09 -3.25 12.22
CA LEU A 47 8.19 -3.27 11.26
C LEU A 47 9.22 -2.20 11.63
N SER A 48 10.46 -2.64 11.85
CA SER A 48 11.57 -1.76 12.27
C SER A 48 12.85 -1.94 11.44
N ASP A 49 13.08 -3.12 10.83
CA ASP A 49 14.23 -3.39 9.98
C ASP A 49 13.94 -3.07 8.51
N ARG A 50 14.78 -2.22 7.90
CA ARG A 50 14.61 -1.68 6.55
C ARG A 50 15.17 -2.55 5.44
N GLU A 51 16.09 -3.45 5.79
CA GLU A 51 16.90 -4.22 4.83
C GLU A 51 16.55 -5.72 4.83
N HIS A 52 15.52 -6.10 5.61
CA HIS A 52 15.04 -7.48 5.65
C HIS A 52 13.52 -7.60 5.57
N SER A 53 12.78 -6.47 5.60
CA SER A 53 11.32 -6.50 5.54
C SER A 53 10.81 -7.08 4.22
N ALA A 54 9.64 -7.71 4.28
CA ALA A 54 9.03 -8.31 3.11
C ALA A 54 7.59 -7.85 2.88
N GLN A 55 7.17 -7.91 1.63
CA GLN A 55 5.81 -7.61 1.21
C GLN A 55 5.29 -8.73 0.30
N VAL A 56 4.04 -9.14 0.48
CA VAL A 56 3.34 -10.06 -0.42
C VAL A 56 2.16 -9.32 -1.05
N ARG A 57 2.15 -9.20 -2.38
CA ARG A 57 0.99 -8.73 -3.14
C ARG A 57 0.27 -9.90 -3.77
N TYR A 58 -1.06 -9.86 -3.72
CA TYR A 58 -1.92 -10.85 -4.37
C TYR A 58 -3.24 -10.19 -4.78
N THR A 59 -3.92 -10.77 -5.77
CA THR A 59 -5.29 -10.37 -6.14
C THR A 59 -6.27 -11.39 -5.57
N PRO A 60 -7.18 -11.01 -4.66
CA PRO A 60 -8.18 -11.93 -4.15
C PRO A 60 -9.11 -12.44 -5.26
N ALA A 61 -9.72 -13.61 -5.05
CA ALA A 61 -10.61 -14.25 -6.03
C ALA A 61 -11.84 -13.40 -6.42
N ASP A 62 -12.23 -12.42 -5.60
CA ASP A 62 -13.32 -11.49 -5.91
C ASP A 62 -12.91 -10.40 -6.93
N GLY A 63 -11.63 -10.36 -7.34
CA GLY A 63 -11.13 -9.60 -8.49
C GLY A 63 -11.16 -8.08 -8.33
N LYS A 64 -11.43 -7.54 -7.13
CA LYS A 64 -11.69 -6.10 -6.98
C LYS A 64 -10.43 -5.25 -7.01
N ARG A 65 -9.41 -5.60 -6.21
CA ARG A 65 -8.12 -4.91 -6.13
C ARG A 65 -7.04 -5.83 -5.56
N SER A 66 -5.81 -5.67 -6.04
CA SER A 66 -4.64 -6.26 -5.39
C SER A 66 -4.55 -5.80 -3.93
N GLN A 67 -4.13 -6.69 -3.04
CA GLN A 67 -3.84 -6.38 -1.64
C GLN A 67 -2.35 -6.58 -1.40
N VAL A 68 -1.79 -5.80 -0.47
CA VAL A 68 -0.41 -5.98 0.01
C VAL A 68 -0.42 -6.29 1.50
N ARG A 69 0.31 -7.34 1.88
CA ARG A 69 0.62 -7.68 3.26
C ARG A 69 2.08 -7.40 3.54
N LYS A 70 2.36 -6.85 4.72
CA LYS A 70 3.69 -6.43 5.17
C LYS A 70 4.19 -7.36 6.25
N PHE A 71 5.49 -7.63 6.24
CA PHE A 71 6.14 -8.61 7.10
C PHE A 71 7.47 -8.09 7.62
N ASP A 72 7.80 -8.48 8.86
CA ASP A 72 9.04 -8.12 9.53
C ASP A 72 10.27 -8.69 8.81
N ASP A 73 10.16 -9.93 8.32
CA ASP A 73 11.17 -10.61 7.51
C ASP A 73 10.55 -11.49 6.41
N LEU A 74 11.40 -12.01 5.51
CA LEU A 74 10.99 -12.96 4.48
C LEU A 74 10.42 -14.25 5.09
N GLY A 75 10.94 -14.72 6.22
CA GLY A 75 10.44 -15.91 6.92
C GLY A 75 8.97 -15.76 7.31
N CYS A 76 8.57 -14.58 7.77
CA CYS A 76 7.20 -14.25 8.08
C CYS A 76 6.31 -14.23 6.84
N ALA A 77 6.81 -13.69 5.74
CA ALA A 77 6.07 -13.66 4.49
C ALA A 77 5.77 -15.06 3.97
N VAL A 78 6.79 -15.93 3.85
CA VAL A 78 6.62 -17.28 3.28
C VAL A 78 5.78 -18.18 4.18
N LEU A 79 5.98 -18.15 5.51
CA LEU A 79 5.18 -18.95 6.45
C LEU A 79 3.72 -18.51 6.50
N TRP A 80 3.45 -17.22 6.30
CA TRP A 80 2.08 -16.73 6.20
C TRP A 80 1.45 -17.09 4.86
N LEU A 81 2.21 -16.98 3.77
CA LEU A 81 1.76 -17.29 2.42
C LEU A 81 1.41 -18.78 2.27
N ASP A 82 2.22 -19.68 2.81
CA ASP A 82 1.98 -21.14 2.82
C ASP A 82 0.62 -21.54 3.42
N GLN A 83 0.08 -20.71 4.33
CA GLN A 83 -1.24 -20.93 4.94
C GLN A 83 -2.41 -20.47 4.05
N GLN A 84 -2.13 -19.84 2.90
CA GLN A 84 -3.16 -19.32 2.01
C GLN A 84 -3.50 -20.35 0.93
N PRO A 85 -4.79 -20.59 0.63
CA PRO A 85 -5.18 -21.58 -0.39
C PRO A 85 -4.81 -21.19 -1.83
N TRP A 86 -4.36 -19.94 -2.04
CA TRP A 86 -4.03 -19.34 -3.33
C TRP A 86 -2.53 -19.04 -3.48
N HIS A 87 -1.68 -19.59 -2.61
CA HIS A 87 -0.26 -19.22 -2.51
C HIS A 87 0.56 -19.40 -3.80
N ASP A 88 0.16 -20.34 -4.65
CA ASP A 88 0.82 -20.66 -5.92
C ASP A 88 0.19 -19.97 -7.15
N GLU A 89 -0.79 -19.08 -6.94
CA GLU A 89 -1.44 -18.40 -8.06
C GLU A 89 -0.46 -17.44 -8.77
N PRO A 90 -0.45 -17.36 -10.13
CA PRO A 90 0.53 -16.57 -10.88
C PRO A 90 0.58 -15.06 -10.58
N GLY A 91 -0.42 -14.53 -9.86
CA GLY A 91 -0.51 -13.12 -9.47
C GLY A 91 0.03 -12.82 -8.06
N VAL A 92 0.71 -13.77 -7.43
CA VAL A 92 1.37 -13.58 -6.13
C VAL A 92 2.80 -13.08 -6.36
N GLU A 93 3.10 -11.91 -5.79
CA GLU A 93 4.41 -11.26 -5.90
C GLU A 93 5.01 -11.05 -4.50
N ILE A 94 6.30 -11.32 -4.34
CA ILE A 94 7.05 -11.09 -3.10
C ILE A 94 8.15 -10.07 -3.37
N TRP A 95 8.26 -9.05 -2.52
CA TRP A 95 9.40 -8.14 -2.49
C TRP A 95 10.09 -8.18 -1.14
N VAL A 96 11.41 -8.11 -1.17
CA VAL A 96 12.27 -7.91 -0.01
C VAL A 96 13.04 -6.62 -0.26
N THR A 97 13.08 -5.77 0.75
CA THR A 97 13.92 -4.56 0.80
C THR A 97 15.19 -4.88 1.55
#